data_AF-A0A6F8TUJ8-F1
#
_entry.id   AF-A0A6F8TUJ8-F1
#
_cell.length_a   1.000
_cell.length_b   1.000
_cell.length_c   1.000
_cell.angle_alpha   90.00
_cell.angle_beta   90.00
_cell.angle_gamma   90.00
#
_symmetry.space_group_name_H-M   'P 1'
#
loop_
_entity.id
_entity.type
_entity.pdbx_description
1 polymer ?
#
loop_
_entity_poly.entity_id
_entity_poly.type
_entity_poly.pdbx_seq_one_letter_code
_entity_poly.pdbx_strand_id
1 'polypeptide(L)' 'MKILSNEQLVAAYRDAEKQGNDQDWILLLKKEIRNRGLKPFRKS' A
#
# COMPACT_ATOMS: atom_id res chain seq x y z
N MET A 1 3.40 -14.64 -1.25
CA MET A 1 2.53 -13.58 -0.69
C MET A 1 1.10 -13.90 -1.06
N LYS A 2 0.13 -13.73 -0.14
CA LYS A 2 -1.29 -13.74 -0.51
C LYS A 2 -1.51 -12.63 -1.53
N ILE A 3 -2.21 -12.93 -2.62
CA ILE A 3 -2.54 -11.94 -3.65
C ILE A 3 -3.54 -10.98 -3.01
N LEU A 4 -3.08 -9.82 -2.53
CA LEU A 4 -3.96 -8.75 -2.07
C LEU A 4 -4.69 -8.18 -3.30
N SER A 5 -6.00 -7.97 -3.18
CA SER A 5 -6.74 -7.17 -4.16
C SER A 5 -6.20 -5.73 -4.18
N ASN A 6 -6.50 -4.99 -5.24
CA ASN A 6 -6.04 -3.59 -5.35
C ASN A 6 -6.53 -2.73 -4.18
N GLU A 7 -7.75 -2.96 -3.70
CA GLU A 7 -8.32 -2.26 -2.56
C GLU A 7 -7.64 -2.67 -1.25
N GLN A 8 -7.41 -3.96 -1.05
CA GLN A 8 -6.71 -4.49 0.13
C GLN A 8 -5.26 -3.97 0.20
N LEU A 9 -4.60 -3.87 -0.95
CA LEU A 9 -3.23 -3.36 -1.04
C LEU A 9 -3.15 -1.88 -0.65
N VAL A 10 -4.08 -1.06 -1.12
CA VAL A 10 -4.15 0.36 -0.76
C VAL A 10 -4.53 0.55 0.71
N ALA A 11 -5.46 -0.24 1.24
CA ALA A 11 -5.84 -0.21 2.66
C ALA A 11 -4.65 -0.59 3.55
N ALA A 12 -3.97 -1.70 3.27
CA ALA A 12 -2.80 -2.14 4.00
C ALA A 12 -1.68 -1.10 4.01
N TYR A 13 -1.45 -0.42 2.88
CA TYR A 13 -0.46 0.66 2.78
C TYR A 13 -0.79 1.84 3.70
N ARG A 14 -2.05 2.28 3.71
CA ARG A 14 -2.50 3.39 4.56
C ARG A 14 -2.42 3.04 6.04
N ASP A 15 -2.82 1.83 6.40
CA ASP A 15 -2.75 1.36 7.78
C ASP A 15 -1.31 1.26 8.26
N ALA A 16 -0.41 0.73 7.41
CA ALA A 16 1.02 0.66 7.71
C ALA A 16 1.65 2.05 7.82
N GLU A 17 1.34 2.98 6.90
CA GLU A 17 1.80 4.39 7.00
C GLU A 17 1.32 5.07 8.27
N LYS A 18 0.08 4.81 8.71
CA LYS A 18 -0.48 5.39 9.93
C LYS A 18 0.15 4.82 11.20
N GLN A 19 0.52 3.54 11.20
CA GLN A 19 1.12 2.87 12.36
C GLN A 19 2.63 3.17 12.48
N GLY A 20 3.32 3.51 11.39
CA GLY A 20 4.71 3.99 11.39
C GLY A 20 5.78 2.96 11.81
N ASN A 21 5.40 1.73 12.10
CA ASN A 21 6.27 0.75 12.76
C ASN A 21 6.99 -0.24 11.82
N ASP A 22 6.76 -0.15 10.51
CA ASP A 22 7.40 -1.08 9.57
C ASP A 22 7.69 -0.41 8.21
N GLN A 23 8.84 0.27 8.13
CA GLN A 23 9.25 0.99 6.92
C GLN A 23 9.47 0.07 5.73
N ASP A 24 9.99 -1.14 5.94
CA ASP A 24 10.24 -2.10 4.85
C ASP A 24 8.92 -2.62 4.28
N TRP A 25 7.95 -2.89 5.14
CA TRP A 25 6.60 -3.25 4.72
C TRP A 25 5.91 -2.12 3.96
N ILE A 26 6.03 -0.87 4.42
CA ILE A 26 5.51 0.32 3.72
C ILE A 26 6.14 0.45 2.33
N LEU A 27 7.47 0.29 2.22
CA LEU A 27 8.18 0.36 0.93
C LEU A 27 7.74 -0.74 -0.03
N LEU A 28 7.54 -1.96 0.47
CA LEU A 28 7.09 -3.08 -0.33
C LEU A 28 5.67 -2.84 -0.87
N LEU A 29 4.74 -2.41 -0.02
CA LEU A 29 3.37 -2.07 -0.42
C LEU A 29 3.35 -0.92 -1.41
N LYS A 30 4.17 0.12 -1.21
CA LYS A 30 4.30 1.27 -2.12
C LYS A 30 4.82 0.85 -3.50
N LYS A 31 5.77 -0.09 -3.55
CA LYS A 31 6.31 -0.64 -4.81
C LYS A 31 5.22 -1.40 -5.56
N GLU A 32 4.49 -2.25 -4.87
CA GLU A 32 3.42 -3.05 -5.47
C GLU A 32 2.26 -2.18 -6.00
N ILE A 33 1.86 -1.15 -5.23
CA ILE A 33 0.86 -0.16 -5.65
C ILE A 33 1.28 0.53 -6.94
N ARG A 34 2.57 0.92 -7.04
CA ARG A 34 3.12 1.59 -8.21
C ARG A 34 3.21 0.66 -9.42
N ASN A 35 3.63 -0.59 -9.23
CA ASN A 35 3.68 -1.61 -10.27
C ASN A 35 2.31 -1.85 -10.91
N ARG A 36 1.25 -1.73 -10.11
CA ARG A 36 -0.15 -1.89 -10.56
C ARG A 36 -0.77 -0.59 -11.10
N GLY A 37 -0.03 0.52 -11.13
CA GLY A 37 -0.56 1.82 -11.56
C GLY A 37 -1.63 2.41 -10.63
N LEU A 38 -1.72 1.92 -9.39
CA LEU A 38 -2.71 2.36 -8.41
C LEU A 38 -2.26 3.67 -7.77
N LYS A 39 -3.22 4.56 -7.49
CA LYS A 39 -2.98 5.79 -6.72
C LYS A 39 -3.45 5.55 -5.28
N PRO A 40 -2.52 5.47 -4.29
CA PRO A 40 -2.89 5.25 -2.90
C PRO A 40 -3.65 6.44 -2.29
N PHE A 41 -3.57 7.61 -2.94
CA PHE A 41 -4.31 8.81 -2.61
C PHE A 41 -5.37 9.06 -3.70
N ARG A 42 -6.65 9.02 -3.35
CA ARG A 42 -7.68 9.65 -4.20
C ARG A 42 -7.40 11.15 -4.12
N LYS A 43 -7.19 11.81 -5.27
CA LYS A 43 -7.38 13.27 -5.32
C LYS A 43 -8.82 13.51 -4.88
N SER A 44 -8.99 14.33 -3.85
CA SER A 44 -10.29 14.85 -3.43
C SER A 44 -10.99 15.55 -4.59
#